data_AF-A0A2V9HJD4-F1
#
_entry.id   AF-A0A2V9HJD4-F1
#
_cell.length_a   1.000
_cell.length_b   1.000
_cell.length_c   1.000
_cell.angle_alpha   90.00
_cell.angle_beta   90.00
_cell.angle_gamma   90.00
#
_symmetry.space_group_name_H-M   'P 1'
#
loop_
_entity.id
_entity.type
_entity.pdbx_description
1 polymer ?
#
loop_
_entity_poly.entity_id
_entity_poly.type
_entity_poly.pdbx_seq_one_letter_code
_entity_poly.pdbx_strand_id
1 'polypeptide(L)'
;MLILVMIEGLVCILMAAPFALGLAALGGMLGYAIQAGYWLNKDTPVMLSIILLFTPAFQGAERCVKPPAETFEVRTAIEVHAPPEKVWNQVVAFAELAPPKELLFRAGIAYPIRAEISGHGVGAVRHCIFSTGPFTEPIEVWDEPRLLRFGVTANPAPLNELSPYGNIQPPHLHGYFVSKQGQFLLRALPGGRTRLEGTTWYQHTMWPGAYWHLWSDYIIHRIHLRVLEHMRATAEASID
;
A
#
# COMPACT_ATOMS: atom_id res chain seq x y z
N MET A 1 -12.77 2.85 -23.61
CA MET A 1 -11.70 1.90 -23.98
C MET A 1 -11.22 1.11 -22.77
N LEU A 2 -10.73 1.71 -21.67
CA LEU A 2 -10.35 0.95 -20.45
C LEU A 2 -11.50 0.12 -19.85
N ILE A 3 -12.72 0.69 -19.72
CA ILE A 3 -13.92 -0.05 -19.25
C ILE A 3 -14.41 -1.10 -20.27
N LEU A 4 -14.14 -0.89 -21.56
CA LEU A 4 -14.54 -1.82 -22.64
C LEU A 4 -13.54 -2.96 -22.82
N VAL A 5 -12.30 -2.79 -22.33
CA VAL A 5 -11.22 -3.79 -22.39
C VAL A 5 -10.93 -4.38 -21.00
N MET A 6 -11.52 -3.84 -19.91
CA MET A 6 -11.47 -4.31 -18.50
C MET A 6 -10.15 -4.95 -18.02
N ILE A 7 -9.00 -4.37 -18.41
CA ILE A 7 -7.67 -4.83 -17.97
C ILE A 7 -7.36 -4.32 -16.55
N GLU A 8 -7.90 -3.15 -16.17
CA GLU A 8 -7.85 -2.61 -14.81
C GLU A 8 -9.02 -3.14 -13.97
N GLY A 9 -8.78 -3.45 -12.70
CA GLY A 9 -9.85 -3.95 -11.84
C GLY A 9 -10.68 -2.82 -11.21
N LEU A 10 -11.87 -3.21 -10.79
CA LEU A 10 -12.94 -2.30 -10.36
C LEU A 10 -12.51 -1.39 -9.20
N VAL A 11 -11.70 -1.88 -8.27
CA VAL A 11 -11.26 -1.13 -7.08
C VAL A 11 -10.39 0.06 -7.47
N CYS A 12 -9.39 -0.14 -8.32
CA CYS A 12 -8.51 0.92 -8.79
C CYS A 12 -9.29 2.02 -9.53
N ILE A 13 -10.25 1.62 -10.38
CA ILE A 13 -11.12 2.56 -11.09
C ILE A 13 -11.96 3.39 -10.11
N LEU A 14 -12.59 2.74 -9.12
CA LEU A 14 -13.38 3.44 -8.10
C LEU A 14 -12.52 4.43 -7.29
N MET A 15 -11.29 4.04 -6.94
CA MET A 15 -10.35 4.92 -6.25
C MET A 15 -9.90 6.10 -7.12
N ALA A 16 -9.71 5.90 -8.43
CA ALA A 16 -9.29 6.94 -9.36
C ALA A 16 -10.45 7.81 -9.90
N ALA A 17 -11.69 7.34 -9.78
CA ALA A 17 -12.88 7.97 -10.35
C ALA A 17 -13.07 9.45 -9.98
N PRO A 18 -12.84 9.92 -8.73
CA PRO A 18 -13.00 11.33 -8.39
C PRO A 18 -12.12 12.25 -9.26
N PHE A 19 -10.88 11.84 -9.52
CA PHE A 19 -9.95 12.60 -10.37
C PHE A 19 -10.26 12.43 -11.84
N ALA A 20 -10.57 11.20 -12.28
CA ALA A 20 -10.90 10.92 -13.66
C ALA A 20 -12.13 11.73 -14.11
N LEU A 21 -13.19 11.75 -13.29
CA LEU A 21 -14.41 12.52 -13.55
C LEU A 21 -14.16 14.03 -13.47
N GLY A 22 -13.40 14.48 -12.47
CA GLY A 22 -13.04 15.91 -12.34
C GLY A 22 -12.26 16.43 -13.55
N LEU A 23 -11.24 15.69 -13.98
CA LEU A 23 -10.43 16.03 -15.17
C LEU A 23 -11.24 15.90 -16.45
N ALA A 24 -12.12 14.90 -16.57
CA ALA A 24 -12.98 14.76 -17.74
C ALA A 24 -13.98 15.92 -17.85
N ALA A 25 -14.56 16.37 -16.73
CA ALA A 25 -15.45 17.52 -16.70
C ALA A 25 -14.71 18.81 -17.10
N LEU A 26 -13.51 19.05 -16.55
CA LEU A 26 -12.68 20.20 -16.92
C LEU A 26 -12.29 20.17 -18.40
N GLY A 27 -11.82 19.02 -18.89
CA GLY A 27 -11.48 18.83 -20.30
C GLY A 27 -12.69 19.01 -21.22
N GLY A 28 -13.86 18.51 -20.82
CA GLY A 28 -15.12 18.67 -21.55
C GLY A 28 -15.58 20.13 -21.60
N MET A 29 -15.49 20.87 -20.50
CA MET A 29 -15.81 22.30 -20.46
C MET A 29 -14.85 23.11 -21.35
N LEU A 30 -13.55 22.83 -21.30
CA LEU A 30 -12.56 23.46 -22.17
C LEU A 30 -12.83 23.15 -23.65
N GLY A 31 -13.11 21.90 -23.98
CA GLY A 31 -13.47 21.48 -25.33
C GLY A 31 -14.72 22.19 -25.85
N TYR A 32 -15.76 22.29 -25.02
CA TYR A 32 -17.00 23.00 -25.36
C TYR A 32 -16.76 24.50 -25.58
N ALA A 33 -15.98 25.15 -24.70
CA ALA A 33 -15.65 26.56 -24.84
C ALA A 33 -14.84 26.85 -26.12
N ILE A 34 -13.88 25.97 -26.46
CA ILE A 34 -13.11 26.07 -27.70
C ILE A 34 -14.02 25.89 -28.92
N GLN A 35 -14.91 24.89 -28.92
CA GLN A 35 -15.86 24.66 -30.00
C GLN A 35 -16.77 25.88 -30.24
N ALA A 36 -17.25 26.50 -29.15
CA ALA A 36 -18.11 27.68 -29.22
C ALA A 36 -17.39 28.91 -29.83
N GLY A 37 -16.06 29.03 -29.64
CA GLY A 37 -15.24 30.11 -30.22
C GLY A 37 -14.57 29.76 -31.57
N TYR A 38 -14.51 28.47 -31.95
CA TYR A 38 -13.76 27.96 -33.10
C TYR A 38 -14.21 28.55 -34.43
N TRP A 39 -15.51 28.79 -34.59
CA TRP A 39 -16.08 29.35 -35.82
C TRP A 39 -15.95 30.87 -35.95
N LEU A 40 -15.42 31.56 -34.92
CA LEU A 40 -15.35 33.03 -34.90
C LEU A 40 -13.95 33.63 -35.08
N ASN A 41 -12.85 32.88 -34.87
CA ASN A 41 -11.49 33.45 -34.86
C ASN A 41 -10.49 32.70 -35.78
N LYS A 42 -9.72 33.47 -36.56
CA LYS A 42 -8.73 32.98 -37.54
C LYS A 42 -7.47 32.36 -36.92
N ASP A 43 -7.15 32.67 -35.66
CA ASP A 43 -5.91 32.21 -34.98
C ASP A 43 -6.05 30.86 -34.26
N THR A 44 -7.25 30.29 -34.22
CA THR A 44 -7.58 29.03 -33.54
C THR A 44 -6.69 27.83 -33.96
N PRO A 45 -6.28 27.66 -35.23
CA PRO A 45 -5.38 26.57 -35.65
C PRO A 45 -3.99 26.65 -35.01
N VAL A 46 -3.47 27.86 -34.78
CA VAL A 46 -2.15 28.08 -34.16
C VAL A 46 -2.20 27.72 -32.68
N MET A 47 -3.29 28.12 -31.99
CA MET A 47 -3.49 27.79 -30.57
C MET A 47 -3.61 26.27 -30.34
N LEU A 48 -4.35 25.56 -31.20
CA LEU A 48 -4.45 24.10 -31.14
C LEU A 48 -3.10 23.42 -31.38
N SER A 49 -2.30 23.94 -32.32
CA SER A 49 -0.95 23.42 -32.60
C SER A 49 -0.01 23.59 -31.41
N ILE A 50 -0.09 24.73 -30.71
CA ILE A 50 0.70 24.98 -29.49
C ILE A 50 0.29 24.01 -28.39
N ILE A 51 -1.01 23.78 -28.16
CA ILE A 51 -1.48 22.81 -27.15
C ILE A 51 -1.01 21.39 -27.51
N LEU A 52 -1.11 21.00 -28.78
CA LEU A 52 -0.74 19.67 -29.25
C LEU A 52 0.77 19.40 -29.07
N LEU A 53 1.62 20.42 -29.22
CA LEU A 53 3.07 20.32 -29.06
C LEU A 53 3.52 20.53 -27.60
N PHE A 54 2.84 21.38 -26.85
CA PHE A 54 3.17 21.67 -25.45
C PHE A 54 2.91 20.46 -24.55
N THR A 55 1.82 19.73 -24.79
CA THR A 55 1.42 18.58 -23.96
C THR A 55 2.48 17.45 -23.92
N PRO A 56 3.03 16.96 -25.05
CA PRO A 56 4.11 15.97 -25.03
C PRO A 56 5.45 16.55 -24.55
N ALA A 57 5.74 17.82 -24.84
CA ALA A 57 6.95 18.48 -24.35
C ALA A 57 6.96 18.61 -22.83
N PHE A 58 5.82 18.99 -22.24
CA PHE A 58 5.64 19.11 -20.79
C PHE A 58 5.72 17.74 -20.10
N GLN A 59 5.06 16.71 -20.64
CA GLN A 59 5.18 15.33 -20.14
C GLN A 59 6.62 14.79 -20.24
N GLY A 60 7.34 15.15 -21.30
CA GLY A 60 8.76 14.80 -21.45
C GLY A 60 9.64 15.47 -20.38
N ALA A 61 9.41 16.76 -20.12
CA ALA A 61 10.12 17.50 -19.07
C ALA A 61 9.82 16.96 -17.66
N GLU A 62 8.56 16.63 -17.36
CA GLU A 62 8.15 16.05 -16.08
C GLU A 62 8.83 14.68 -15.82
N ARG A 63 9.02 13.86 -16.85
CA ARG A 63 9.77 12.60 -16.72
C ARG A 63 11.25 12.81 -16.39
N CYS A 64 11.87 13.88 -16.88
CA CYS A 64 13.26 14.21 -16.59
C CYS A 64 13.45 14.75 -15.17
N VAL A 65 12.41 15.33 -14.58
CA VAL A 65 12.42 15.90 -13.23
C VAL A 65 11.47 15.09 -12.34
N LYS A 66 11.75 13.79 -12.16
CA LYS A 66 11.06 12.98 -11.14
C LYS A 66 11.72 13.23 -9.79
N PRO A 67 11.12 13.97 -8.85
CA PRO A 67 11.62 14.02 -7.49
C PRO A 67 11.64 12.60 -6.90
N PRO A 68 12.61 12.29 -6.02
CA PRO A 68 12.64 11.00 -5.33
C PRO A 68 11.31 10.80 -4.60
N ALA A 69 10.77 9.57 -4.67
CA ALA A 69 9.54 9.23 -3.98
C ALA A 69 9.73 9.47 -2.47
N GLU A 70 8.83 10.26 -1.88
CA GLU A 70 8.82 10.52 -0.45
C GLU A 70 8.60 9.21 0.33
N THR A 71 9.33 9.04 1.42
CA THR A 71 9.15 7.89 2.31
C THR A 71 8.16 8.27 3.40
N PHE A 72 7.05 7.54 3.44
CA PHE A 72 6.00 7.70 4.44
C PHE A 72 6.15 6.67 5.55
N GLU A 73 5.59 6.98 6.71
CA GLU A 73 5.67 6.14 7.91
C GLU A 73 4.28 5.99 8.53
N VAL A 74 3.86 4.74 8.75
CA VAL A 74 2.60 4.41 9.42
C VAL A 74 2.90 3.68 10.72
N ARG A 75 2.34 4.16 11.84
CA ARG A 75 2.46 3.52 13.16
C ARG A 75 1.10 3.13 13.70
N THR A 76 0.95 1.87 14.10
CA THR A 76 -0.24 1.37 14.79
C THR A 76 0.19 0.72 16.10
N ALA A 77 -0.48 1.05 17.20
CA ALA A 77 -0.17 0.46 18.51
C ALA A 77 -1.42 -0.08 19.18
N ILE A 78 -1.24 -1.19 19.91
CA ILE A 78 -2.27 -1.81 20.74
C ILE A 78 -1.69 -2.18 22.11
N GLU A 79 -2.55 -2.34 23.11
CA GLU A 79 -2.18 -2.92 24.41
C GLU A 79 -2.52 -4.41 24.44
N VAL A 80 -1.63 -5.24 24.94
CA VAL A 80 -1.79 -6.69 25.06
C VAL A 80 -1.68 -7.07 26.53
N HIS A 81 -2.60 -7.89 27.02
CA HIS A 81 -2.61 -8.42 28.38
C HIS A 81 -1.65 -9.62 28.53
N ALA A 82 -0.41 -9.43 28.09
CA ALA A 82 0.65 -10.43 28.13
C ALA A 82 2.02 -9.76 28.35
N PRO A 83 2.98 -10.45 29.00
CA PRO A 83 4.33 -9.92 29.18
C PRO A 83 5.09 -9.95 27.84
N PRO A 84 6.08 -9.06 27.63
CA PRO A 84 6.74 -8.91 26.33
C PRO A 84 7.32 -10.20 25.77
N GLU A 85 7.80 -11.11 26.62
CA GLU A 85 8.39 -12.39 26.26
C GLU A 85 7.37 -13.32 25.57
N LYS A 86 6.10 -13.26 25.99
CA LYS A 86 5.01 -14.04 25.36
C LYS A 86 4.60 -13.44 24.02
N VAL A 87 4.52 -12.10 23.96
CA VAL A 87 4.19 -11.38 22.73
C VAL A 87 5.30 -11.53 21.68
N TRP A 88 6.56 -11.56 22.11
CA TRP A 88 7.73 -11.71 21.24
C TRP A 88 7.66 -12.93 20.33
N ASN A 89 7.21 -14.07 20.88
CA ASN A 89 7.06 -15.30 20.11
C ASN A 89 6.13 -15.13 18.89
N GLN A 90 5.08 -14.32 19.03
CA GLN A 90 4.13 -14.03 17.95
C GLN A 90 4.67 -13.00 16.94
N VAL A 91 5.59 -12.13 17.38
CA VAL A 91 6.23 -11.09 16.56
C VAL A 91 7.27 -11.68 15.61
N VAL A 92 8.00 -12.70 16.06
CA VAL A 92 8.99 -13.42 15.26
C VAL A 92 8.31 -14.19 14.13
N ALA A 93 7.27 -14.96 14.45
CA ALA A 93 6.47 -15.73 13.51
C ALA A 93 5.06 -15.92 14.09
N PHE A 94 4.05 -15.95 13.22
CA PHE A 94 2.67 -16.18 13.64
C PHE A 94 1.99 -17.19 12.72
N ALA A 95 1.09 -17.96 13.31
CA ALA A 95 0.29 -18.95 12.63
C ALA A 95 -0.73 -18.31 11.68
N GLU A 96 -1.51 -19.14 10.99
CA GLU A 96 -2.49 -18.65 10.02
C GLU A 96 -3.58 -17.78 10.67
N LEU A 97 -3.78 -16.58 10.13
CA LEU A 97 -4.83 -15.67 10.54
C LEU A 97 -6.19 -16.13 10.00
N ALA A 98 -7.22 -15.99 10.82
CA ALA A 98 -8.60 -16.20 10.40
C ALA A 98 -8.95 -15.35 9.16
N PRO A 99 -9.79 -15.83 8.23
CA PRO A 99 -10.11 -15.10 6.98
C PRO A 99 -10.52 -13.63 7.21
N PRO A 100 -10.20 -12.73 6.26
CA PRO A 100 -10.52 -11.30 6.40
C PRO A 100 -12.03 -11.07 6.42
N LYS A 101 -12.46 -10.17 7.32
CA LYS A 101 -13.86 -9.72 7.40
C LYS A 101 -14.07 -8.41 6.64
N GLU A 102 -12.99 -7.68 6.39
CA GLU A 102 -12.97 -6.37 5.79
C GLU A 102 -13.30 -6.42 4.30
N LEU A 103 -14.21 -5.54 3.87
CA LEU A 103 -14.59 -5.42 2.46
C LEU A 103 -13.40 -5.11 1.55
N LEU A 104 -12.43 -4.33 2.04
CA LEU A 104 -11.26 -3.92 1.27
C LEU A 104 -10.40 -5.13 0.85
N PHE A 105 -10.20 -6.11 1.75
CA PHE A 105 -9.44 -7.33 1.47
C PHE A 105 -10.24 -8.28 0.57
N ARG A 106 -11.56 -8.33 0.75
CA ARG A 106 -12.46 -9.08 -0.15
C ARG A 106 -12.54 -8.47 -1.54
N ALA A 107 -12.22 -7.19 -1.67
CA ALA A 107 -12.16 -6.49 -2.95
C ALA A 107 -10.84 -6.71 -3.70
N GLY A 108 -9.92 -7.50 -3.15
CA GLY A 108 -8.68 -7.91 -3.81
C GLY A 108 -7.40 -7.33 -3.21
N ILE A 109 -7.49 -6.37 -2.27
CA ILE A 109 -6.30 -5.81 -1.61
C ILE A 109 -5.56 -6.91 -0.84
N ALA A 110 -4.24 -6.92 -0.97
CA ALA A 110 -3.38 -7.92 -0.34
C ALA A 110 -3.51 -7.86 1.19
N TYR A 111 -3.57 -9.03 1.82
CA TYR A 111 -3.64 -9.14 3.27
C TYR A 111 -2.75 -10.28 3.79
N PRO A 112 -2.23 -10.17 5.03
CA PRO A 112 -1.38 -11.20 5.61
C PRO A 112 -2.19 -12.44 5.99
N ILE A 113 -1.60 -13.60 5.70
CA ILE A 113 -2.13 -14.93 5.99
C ILE A 113 -1.35 -15.56 7.13
N ARG A 114 -0.01 -15.58 7.05
CA ARG A 114 0.89 -16.12 8.09
C ARG A 114 2.29 -15.55 7.93
N ALA A 115 3.15 -15.71 8.93
CA ALA A 115 4.56 -15.37 8.84
C ALA A 115 5.44 -16.53 9.31
N GLU A 116 6.41 -16.89 8.47
CA GLU A 116 7.38 -17.95 8.74
C GLU A 116 8.77 -17.33 8.83
N ILE A 117 9.67 -17.90 9.63
CA ILE A 117 11.05 -17.40 9.73
C ILE A 117 12.05 -18.52 9.48
N SER A 118 13.07 -18.21 8.69
CA SER A 118 14.20 -19.09 8.40
C SER A 118 15.45 -18.52 9.08
N GLY A 119 15.97 -19.24 10.06
CA GLY A 119 17.09 -18.81 10.89
C GLY A 119 16.65 -18.11 12.18
N HIS A 120 17.61 -17.52 12.90
CA HIS A 120 17.39 -16.82 14.16
C HIS A 120 18.38 -15.65 14.30
N GLY A 121 17.93 -14.54 14.89
CA GLY A 121 18.76 -13.35 15.07
C GLY A 121 18.88 -12.46 13.82
N VAL A 122 19.86 -11.54 13.84
CA VAL A 122 20.17 -10.66 12.72
C VAL A 122 20.63 -11.49 11.52
N GLY A 123 20.10 -11.20 10.33
CA GLY A 123 20.36 -11.96 9.10
C GLY A 123 19.43 -13.15 8.88
N ALA A 124 18.58 -13.51 9.85
CA ALA A 124 17.44 -14.39 9.59
C ALA A 124 16.50 -13.77 8.55
N VAL A 125 15.73 -14.60 7.84
CA VAL A 125 14.80 -14.13 6.81
C VAL A 125 13.39 -14.51 7.19
N ARG A 126 12.53 -13.50 7.38
CA ARG A 126 11.10 -13.70 7.59
C ARG A 126 10.38 -13.67 6.25
N HIS A 127 9.52 -14.65 6.03
CA HIS A 127 8.65 -14.77 4.87
C HIS A 127 7.21 -14.50 5.32
N CYS A 128 6.72 -13.30 5.03
CA CYS A 128 5.35 -12.93 5.35
C CYS A 128 4.45 -13.25 4.16
N ILE A 129 3.60 -14.26 4.31
CA ILE A 129 2.77 -14.78 3.23
C ILE A 129 1.49 -13.96 3.15
N PHE A 130 1.30 -13.22 2.05
CA PHE A 130 0.09 -12.48 1.75
C PHE A 130 -0.76 -13.21 0.71
N SER A 131 -2.02 -12.79 0.57
CA SER A 131 -2.95 -13.31 -0.44
C SER A 131 -2.50 -13.13 -1.89
N THR A 132 -1.53 -12.25 -2.15
CA THR A 132 -0.95 -11.97 -3.48
C THR A 132 0.46 -12.54 -3.66
N GLY A 133 1.03 -13.17 -2.62
CA GLY A 133 2.39 -13.71 -2.64
C GLY A 133 3.19 -13.36 -1.39
N PRO A 134 4.43 -13.86 -1.28
CA PRO A 134 5.27 -13.62 -0.11
C PRO A 134 6.03 -12.29 -0.18
N PHE A 135 6.13 -11.61 0.96
CA PHE A 135 7.18 -10.63 1.22
C PHE A 135 8.43 -11.34 1.75
N THR A 136 9.60 -10.92 1.31
CA THR A 136 10.89 -11.36 1.86
C THR A 136 11.46 -10.27 2.75
N GLU A 137 11.57 -10.57 4.04
CA GLU A 137 11.84 -9.61 5.09
C GLU A 137 13.09 -10.01 5.90
N PRO A 138 14.31 -9.67 5.42
CA PRO A 138 15.53 -9.95 6.18
C PRO A 138 15.55 -9.14 7.49
N ILE A 139 15.88 -9.82 8.59
CA ILE A 139 15.97 -9.19 9.91
C ILE A 139 17.25 -8.37 10.00
N GLU A 140 17.09 -7.08 10.30
CA GLU A 140 18.16 -6.10 10.49
C GLU A 140 18.49 -5.89 11.96
N VAL A 141 17.47 -5.95 12.83
CA VAL A 141 17.62 -5.80 14.29
C VAL A 141 16.81 -6.89 14.99
N TRP A 142 17.49 -7.61 15.88
CA TRP A 142 16.90 -8.59 16.79
C TRP A 142 17.31 -8.24 18.22
N ASP A 143 16.46 -7.49 18.93
CA ASP A 143 16.66 -7.10 20.32
C ASP A 143 15.51 -7.67 21.16
N GLU A 144 15.60 -8.95 21.48
CA GLU A 144 14.57 -9.70 22.19
C GLU A 144 14.47 -9.26 23.67
N PRO A 145 13.26 -9.06 24.23
CA PRO A 145 11.93 -9.11 23.62
C PRO A 145 11.38 -7.72 23.21
N ARG A 146 12.23 -6.75 22.88
CA ARG A 146 11.89 -5.33 22.77
C ARG A 146 11.66 -4.84 21.34
N LEU A 147 12.52 -5.20 20.40
CA LEU A 147 12.54 -4.62 19.06
C LEU A 147 12.94 -5.66 18.00
N LEU A 148 12.04 -5.84 17.03
CA LEU A 148 12.33 -6.57 15.80
C LEU A 148 12.19 -5.62 14.61
N ARG A 149 13.27 -5.44 13.84
CA ARG A 149 13.26 -4.59 12.62
C ARG A 149 13.76 -5.38 11.42
N PHE A 150 13.10 -5.20 10.29
CA PHE A 150 13.38 -5.93 9.06
C PHE A 150 13.23 -5.01 7.86
N GLY A 151 14.10 -5.22 6.88
CA GLY A 151 13.97 -4.62 5.56
C GLY A 151 12.97 -5.39 4.71
N VAL A 152 12.66 -4.89 3.52
CA VAL A 152 11.84 -5.60 2.53
C VAL A 152 12.60 -5.67 1.21
N THR A 153 12.99 -6.86 0.80
CA THR A 153 13.76 -7.09 -0.44
C THR A 153 12.89 -7.54 -1.61
N ALA A 154 11.73 -8.14 -1.33
CA ALA A 154 10.75 -8.54 -2.33
C ALA A 154 9.34 -8.10 -1.91
N ASN A 155 8.61 -7.47 -2.85
CA ASN A 155 7.24 -7.01 -2.66
C ASN A 155 6.33 -7.74 -3.67
N PRO A 156 5.29 -8.48 -3.23
CA PRO A 156 4.25 -8.97 -4.11
C PRO A 156 3.36 -7.81 -4.59
N ALA A 157 2.47 -8.09 -5.55
CA ALA A 157 1.47 -7.12 -5.98
C ALA A 157 0.60 -6.66 -4.77
N PRO A 158 0.29 -5.35 -4.65
CA PRO A 158 -0.46 -4.83 -3.51
C PRO A 158 -1.94 -5.24 -3.50
N LEU A 159 -2.44 -5.75 -4.62
CA LEU A 159 -3.79 -6.28 -4.77
C LEU A 159 -3.86 -7.26 -5.94
N ASN A 160 -4.89 -8.12 -5.94
CA ASN A 160 -5.32 -8.88 -7.11
C ASN A 160 -6.53 -8.19 -7.72
N GLU A 161 -6.47 -7.87 -9.01
CA GLU A 161 -7.55 -7.16 -9.69
C GLU A 161 -8.77 -8.05 -9.88
N LEU A 162 -9.94 -7.51 -9.57
CA LEU A 162 -11.22 -8.15 -9.89
C LEU A 162 -11.49 -7.98 -11.38
N SER A 163 -10.99 -8.91 -12.20
CA SER A 163 -11.19 -8.94 -13.64
C SER A 163 -12.02 -10.14 -14.08
N PRO A 164 -12.93 -9.99 -15.07
CA PRO A 164 -13.63 -11.12 -15.66
C PRO A 164 -12.69 -12.08 -16.40
N TYR A 165 -11.47 -11.65 -16.72
CA TYR A 165 -10.47 -12.42 -17.45
C TYR A 165 -9.53 -13.24 -16.53
N GLY A 166 -9.82 -13.32 -15.23
CA GLY A 166 -9.03 -14.06 -14.26
C GLY A 166 -7.87 -13.25 -13.68
N ASN A 167 -6.75 -13.91 -13.38
CA ASN A 167 -5.59 -13.27 -12.75
C ASN A 167 -4.75 -12.50 -13.80
N ILE A 168 -5.05 -11.21 -13.96
CA ILE A 168 -4.24 -10.28 -14.73
C ILE A 168 -3.38 -9.47 -13.76
N GLN A 169 -2.10 -9.32 -14.10
CA GLN A 169 -1.11 -8.54 -13.34
C GLN A 169 -0.75 -7.28 -14.14
N PRO A 170 -1.62 -6.25 -14.15
CA PRO A 170 -1.37 -5.06 -14.95
C PRO A 170 -0.17 -4.25 -14.42
N PRO A 171 0.49 -3.46 -15.29
CA PRO A 171 1.72 -2.76 -14.94
C PRO A 171 1.60 -1.81 -13.75
N HIS A 172 0.42 -1.22 -13.50
CA HIS A 172 0.20 -0.29 -12.37
C HIS A 172 0.26 -0.94 -10.99
N LEU A 173 0.22 -2.29 -10.91
CA LEU A 173 0.43 -3.00 -9.64
C LEU A 173 1.90 -3.10 -9.23
N HIS A 174 2.82 -2.75 -10.13
CA HIS A 174 4.25 -2.98 -9.93
C HIS A 174 5.02 -1.66 -9.83
N GLY A 175 5.76 -1.46 -8.74
CA GLY A 175 6.66 -0.31 -8.56
C GLY A 175 5.99 1.02 -8.17
N TYR A 176 4.66 1.08 -8.11
CA TYR A 176 3.92 2.27 -7.68
C TYR A 176 3.75 2.38 -6.17
N PHE A 177 3.76 1.25 -5.47
CA PHE A 177 3.80 1.15 -4.02
C PHE A 177 4.90 0.17 -3.64
N VAL A 178 5.80 0.57 -2.76
CA VAL A 178 6.95 -0.23 -2.34
C VAL A 178 7.09 -0.12 -0.82
N SER A 179 6.90 -1.25 -0.12
CA SER A 179 7.29 -1.35 1.28
C SER A 179 8.82 -1.46 1.36
N LYS A 180 9.43 -0.68 2.26
CA LYS A 180 10.88 -0.62 2.43
C LYS A 180 11.35 -1.31 3.69
N GLN A 181 10.61 -1.13 4.77
CA GLN A 181 11.01 -1.57 6.09
C GLN A 181 9.79 -1.76 6.97
N GLY A 182 9.87 -2.68 7.92
CA GLY A 182 8.91 -2.79 9.01
C GLY A 182 9.58 -3.00 10.36
N GLN A 183 8.83 -2.71 11.41
CA GLN A 183 9.31 -2.80 12.78
C GLN A 183 8.18 -3.18 13.73
N PHE A 184 8.49 -4.04 14.69
CA PHE A 184 7.68 -4.27 15.88
C PHE A 184 8.44 -3.82 17.12
N LEU A 185 7.83 -2.93 17.90
CA LEU A 185 8.36 -2.41 19.16
C LEU A 185 7.44 -2.82 20.31
N LEU A 186 8.00 -3.47 21.31
CA LEU A 186 7.31 -3.93 22.52
C LEU A 186 7.80 -3.09 23.70
N ARG A 187 6.86 -2.48 24.42
CA ARG A 187 7.15 -1.77 25.66
C ARG A 187 6.38 -2.40 26.81
N ALA A 188 7.10 -2.83 27.84
CA ALA A 188 6.47 -3.33 29.06
C ALA A 188 5.60 -2.25 29.70
N LEU A 189 4.41 -2.64 30.16
CA LEU A 189 3.46 -1.83 30.90
C LEU A 189 3.21 -2.45 32.28
N PRO A 190 2.73 -1.66 33.27
CA PRO A 190 2.36 -2.18 34.57
C PRO A 190 1.31 -3.30 34.49
N GLY A 191 1.40 -4.26 35.40
CA GLY A 191 0.49 -5.41 35.48
C GLY A 191 0.81 -6.53 34.49
N GLY A 192 2.07 -6.65 34.04
CA GLY A 192 2.48 -7.70 33.10
C GLY A 192 1.89 -7.53 31.70
N ARG A 193 1.54 -6.30 31.32
CA ARG A 193 0.98 -5.96 30.00
C ARG A 193 2.07 -5.45 29.07
N THR A 194 1.79 -5.41 27.78
CA THR A 194 2.73 -4.92 26.75
C THR A 194 2.03 -3.97 25.80
N ARG A 195 2.65 -2.82 25.52
CA ARG A 195 2.29 -2.00 24.35
C ARG A 195 3.04 -2.53 23.14
N LEU A 196 2.31 -3.10 22.20
CA LEU A 196 2.83 -3.61 20.94
C LEU A 196 2.56 -2.59 19.84
N GLU A 197 3.62 -2.10 19.19
CA GLU A 197 3.58 -1.12 18.12
C GLU A 197 4.18 -1.69 16.84
N GLY A 198 3.40 -1.66 15.76
CA GLY A 198 3.85 -1.98 14.41
C GLY A 198 4.09 -0.71 13.60
N THR A 199 5.25 -0.62 12.94
CA THR A 199 5.61 0.47 12.04
C THR A 199 5.97 -0.05 10.67
N THR A 200 5.51 0.62 9.61
CA THR A 200 5.90 0.35 8.22
C THR A 200 6.34 1.64 7.55
N TRP A 201 7.50 1.57 6.88
CA TRP A 201 7.98 2.62 6.00
C TRP A 201 7.76 2.20 4.56
N TYR A 202 7.10 3.05 3.79
CA TYR A 202 6.76 2.77 2.41
C TYR A 202 6.99 3.99 1.52
N GLN A 203 7.02 3.75 0.21
CA GLN A 203 7.10 4.77 -0.82
C GLN A 203 5.99 4.53 -1.83
N HIS A 204 5.40 5.61 -2.34
CA HIS A 204 4.53 5.51 -3.51
C HIS A 204 4.77 6.64 -4.51
N THR A 205 4.54 6.36 -5.79
CA THR A 205 4.74 7.31 -6.89
C THR A 205 3.43 7.72 -7.58
N MET A 206 2.29 7.36 -6.98
CA MET A 206 0.95 7.67 -7.48
C MET A 206 0.59 9.15 -7.30
N TRP A 207 -0.09 9.73 -8.29
CA TRP A 207 -0.55 11.12 -8.29
C TRP A 207 -2.10 11.21 -8.23
N PRO A 208 -2.69 12.16 -7.48
CA PRO A 208 -2.05 13.11 -6.57
C PRO A 208 -1.51 12.44 -5.29
N GLY A 209 -0.27 12.77 -4.91
CA GLY A 209 0.43 12.09 -3.81
C GLY A 209 -0.36 12.10 -2.49
N ALA A 210 -0.83 13.27 -2.06
CA ALA A 210 -1.58 13.41 -0.80
C ALA A 210 -2.85 12.55 -0.75
N TYR A 211 -3.54 12.36 -1.88
CA TYR A 211 -4.74 11.52 -1.92
C TYR A 211 -4.40 10.04 -1.76
N TRP A 212 -3.40 9.56 -2.48
CA TRP A 212 -3.00 8.16 -2.42
C TRP A 212 -2.35 7.80 -1.08
N HIS A 213 -1.65 8.75 -0.46
CA HIS A 213 -1.15 8.63 0.91
C HIS A 213 -2.30 8.29 1.89
N LEU A 214 -3.43 9.01 1.84
CA LEU A 214 -4.58 8.72 2.72
C LEU A 214 -5.07 7.26 2.57
N TRP A 215 -5.12 6.75 1.34
CA TRP A 215 -5.49 5.37 1.07
C TRP A 215 -4.45 4.38 1.55
N SER A 216 -3.17 4.63 1.25
CA SER A 216 -2.05 3.78 1.67
C SER A 216 -1.97 3.67 3.19
N ASP A 217 -2.04 4.79 3.91
CA ASP A 217 -2.05 4.81 5.37
C ASP A 217 -3.23 4.04 5.93
N TYR A 218 -4.43 4.28 5.41
CA TYR A 218 -5.62 3.56 5.84
C TYR A 218 -5.47 2.05 5.65
N ILE A 219 -5.01 1.59 4.48
CA ILE A 219 -4.83 0.16 4.19
C ILE A 219 -3.77 -0.45 5.12
N ILE A 220 -2.62 0.21 5.28
CA ILE A 220 -1.53 -0.26 6.16
C ILE A 220 -2.00 -0.33 7.61
N HIS A 221 -2.74 0.68 8.11
CA HIS A 221 -3.33 0.62 9.44
C HIS A 221 -4.25 -0.59 9.63
N ARG A 222 -5.07 -0.92 8.63
CA ARG A 222 -5.95 -2.11 8.68
C ARG A 222 -5.17 -3.41 8.67
N ILE A 223 -4.10 -3.50 7.87
CA ILE A 223 -3.17 -4.63 7.86
C ILE A 223 -2.49 -4.78 9.24
N HIS A 224 -1.97 -3.69 9.80
CA HIS A 224 -1.39 -3.68 11.14
C HIS A 224 -2.38 -4.18 12.18
N LEU A 225 -3.58 -3.59 12.26
CA LEU A 225 -4.58 -3.99 13.25
C LEU A 225 -4.89 -5.48 13.16
N ARG A 226 -5.03 -6.03 11.96
CA ARG A 226 -5.29 -7.46 11.76
C ARG A 226 -4.17 -8.35 12.32
N VAL A 227 -2.91 -7.99 12.08
CA VAL A 227 -1.75 -8.73 12.59
C VAL A 227 -1.61 -8.57 14.10
N LEU A 228 -1.68 -7.34 14.59
CA LEU A 228 -1.51 -7.01 16.00
C LEU A 228 -2.61 -7.64 16.86
N GLU A 229 -3.87 -7.59 16.42
CA GLU A 229 -4.98 -8.23 17.15
C GLU A 229 -4.86 -9.75 17.16
N HIS A 230 -4.34 -10.36 16.09
CA HIS A 230 -4.04 -11.79 16.10
C HIS A 230 -2.93 -12.13 17.11
N MET A 231 -1.83 -11.36 17.11
CA MET A 231 -0.74 -11.53 18.09
C MET A 231 -1.25 -11.36 19.53
N ARG A 232 -2.13 -10.37 19.77
CA ARG A 232 -2.78 -10.15 21.07
C ARG A 232 -3.54 -11.41 21.50
N ALA A 233 -4.49 -11.86 20.69
CA ALA A 233 -5.35 -12.99 21.03
C ALA A 233 -4.54 -14.26 21.32
N THR A 234 -3.52 -14.56 20.50
CA THR A 234 -2.68 -15.74 20.69
C THR A 234 -1.76 -15.61 21.91
N ALA A 235 -1.20 -14.43 22.18
CA ALA A 235 -0.34 -14.21 23.33
C ALA A 235 -1.13 -14.29 24.65
N GLU A 236 -2.31 -13.68 24.71
CA GLU A 236 -3.19 -13.71 25.89
C GLU A 236 -3.69 -15.13 26.19
N ALA A 237 -4.08 -15.90 25.16
CA ALA A 237 -4.48 -17.30 25.32
C ALA A 237 -3.35 -18.24 25.78
N SER A 238 -2.09 -17.80 25.74
CA SER A 238 -0.93 -18.61 26.18
C SER A 238 -0.54 -18.42 27.65
N ILE A 239 -1.30 -17.56 28.36
CA ILE A 239 -1.13 -17.22 29.78
C ILE A 239 -2.11 -17.99 30.66
N ASP A 240 -3.27 -18.35 30.10
CA ASP A 240 -4.24 -19.28 30.68
C ASP A 240 -3.71 -20.73 30.70
#